data_AF-A0A821JBY4-F1
#
_entry.id   AF-A0A821JBY4-F1
#
_cell.length_a   1.000
_cell.length_b   1.000
_cell.length_c   1.000
_cell.angle_alpha   90.00
_cell.angle_beta   90.00
_cell.angle_gamma   90.00
#
_symmetry.space_group_name_H-M   'P 1'
#
loop_
_entity.id
_entity.type
_entity.pdbx_description
1 polymer ?
#
loop_
_entity_poly.entity_id
_entity_poly.type
_entity_poly.pdbx_seq_one_letter_code
_entity_poly.pdbx_strand_id
1 'polypeptide(L)'
;IVEHRPGTHNFLVTPLVIHGNQVARVDVNITTARDTNMIWSFGTQDQGESWYFALIDSYADVNHNIIIKGTITAQMPGYYAIDDIDIRELL
;
A
#
# COMPACT_ATOMS: atom_id res chain seq x y z
N ILE A 1 -12.39 2.36 10.49
CA ILE A 1 -11.17 2.06 11.28
C ILE A 1 -11.28 0.60 11.65
N VAL A 2 -10.36 -0.22 11.15
CA VAL A 2 -10.27 -1.64 11.54
C VAL A 2 -9.12 -1.74 12.54
N GLU A 3 -9.38 -2.30 13.71
CA GLU A 3 -8.39 -2.46 14.77
C GLU A 3 -7.79 -3.86 14.71
N HIS A 4 -6.46 -3.93 14.65
CA HIS A 4 -5.70 -5.18 14.64
C HIS A 4 -4.83 -5.27 15.89
N ARG A 5 -4.55 -6.49 16.33
CA ARG A 5 -3.76 -6.73 17.54
C ARG A 5 -2.27 -6.47 17.27
N PRO A 6 -1.56 -5.76 18.15
CA PRO A 6 -0.11 -5.74 18.10
C PRO A 6 0.49 -7.14 18.24
N GLY A 7 1.64 -7.35 17.62
CA GLY A 7 2.38 -8.62 17.66
C GLY A 7 1.86 -9.70 16.72
N THR A 8 0.91 -9.39 15.82
CA THR A 8 0.46 -10.29 14.75
C THR A 8 0.94 -9.81 13.39
N HIS A 9 1.27 -10.76 12.51
CA HIS A 9 1.43 -10.48 11.09
C HIS A 9 0.04 -10.27 10.47
N ASN A 10 -0.14 -9.12 9.82
CA ASN A 10 -1.34 -8.78 9.08
C ASN A 10 -0.98 -8.60 7.61
N PHE A 11 -1.81 -9.12 6.73
CA PHE A 11 -1.64 -9.00 5.29
C PHE A 11 -2.63 -7.98 4.75
N LEU A 12 -2.11 -6.88 4.23
CA LEU A 12 -2.85 -5.94 3.41
C LEU A 12 -2.99 -6.54 2.01
N VAL A 13 -4.24 -6.73 1.58
CA VAL A 13 -4.59 -7.17 0.23
C VAL A 13 -5.35 -6.05 -0.45
N THR A 14 -4.91 -5.63 -1.63
CA THR A 14 -5.60 -4.57 -2.37
C THR A 14 -5.32 -4.65 -3.87
N PRO A 15 -6.37 -4.55 -4.70
CA PRO A 15 -6.24 -4.19 -6.11
C PRO A 15 -5.61 -2.81 -6.32
N LEU A 16 -4.65 -2.75 -7.23
CA LEU A 16 -3.96 -1.53 -7.65
C LEU A 16 -3.80 -1.52 -9.18
N VAL A 17 -3.98 -0.37 -9.81
CA VAL A 17 -3.61 -0.14 -11.21
C VAL A 17 -2.85 1.19 -11.34
N ILE A 18 -1.83 1.20 -12.19
CA ILE A 18 -1.13 2.41 -12.62
C ILE A 18 -1.10 2.38 -14.15
N HIS A 19 -1.78 3.34 -14.76
CA HIS A 19 -1.78 3.51 -16.20
C HIS A 19 -0.98 4.75 -16.58
N GLY A 20 0.04 4.57 -17.43
CA GLY A 20 0.95 5.60 -17.90
C GLY A 20 2.30 5.63 -17.18
N ASN A 21 3.36 5.92 -17.94
CA ASN A 21 4.73 5.92 -17.43
C ASN A 21 4.99 7.13 -16.53
N GLN A 22 5.65 6.89 -15.40
CA GLN A 22 6.05 7.90 -14.40
C GLN A 22 4.88 8.71 -13.83
N VAL A 23 3.65 8.19 -13.89
CA VAL A 23 2.45 8.86 -13.39
C VAL A 23 2.46 8.92 -11.86
N ALA A 24 2.67 7.78 -11.20
CA ALA A 24 2.65 7.70 -9.76
C ALA A 24 3.51 6.58 -9.18
N ARG A 25 3.75 6.70 -7.87
CA ARG A 25 4.25 5.65 -6.99
C ARG A 25 3.33 5.52 -5.78
N VAL A 26 3.06 4.29 -5.36
CA VAL A 26 2.31 3.98 -4.13
C VAL A 26 3.29 3.40 -3.13
N ASP A 27 3.39 4.04 -1.97
CA ASP A 27 4.22 3.59 -0.85
C ASP A 27 3.28 3.17 0.31
N VAL A 28 3.54 2.02 0.92
CA VAL A 28 2.82 1.57 2.12
C VAL A 28 3.77 1.61 3.31
N ASN A 29 3.33 2.30 4.36
CA ASN A 29 4.12 2.51 5.57
C ASN A 29 3.39 1.98 6.79
N ILE A 30 4.15 1.47 7.76
CA ILE A 30 3.70 1.28 9.12
C ILE A 30 4.16 2.48 9.94
N THR A 31 3.22 3.14 10.60
CA THR A 31 3.49 4.29 11.48
C THR A 31 3.11 3.94 12.91
N THR A 32 4.06 4.02 13.83
CA THR A 32 3.85 3.92 15.28
C THR A 32 3.90 5.31 15.90
N ALA A 33 3.82 5.39 17.24
CA ALA A 33 4.05 6.63 17.97
C ALA A 33 5.51 7.15 17.88
N ARG A 34 6.47 6.31 17.49
CA ARG A 34 7.90 6.63 17.51
C ARG A 34 8.49 6.83 16.11
N ASP A 35 8.03 6.03 15.16
CA ASP A 35 8.66 5.90 13.85
C ASP A 35 7.67 5.62 12.73
N THR A 36 8.16 5.76 11.49
CA THR A 36 7.44 5.38 10.28
C THR A 36 8.39 4.63 9.39
N ASN A 37 8.01 3.40 9.04
CA ASN A 37 8.81 2.50 8.22
C ASN A 37 8.05 2.17 6.94
N MET A 38 8.67 2.39 5.79
CA MET A 38 8.13 1.94 4.51
C MET A 38 8.32 0.43 4.39
N ILE A 39 7.23 -0.30 4.21
CA ILE A 39 7.24 -1.77 4.12
C ILE A 39 7.03 -2.27 2.70
N TRP A 40 6.49 -1.42 1.82
CA TRP A 40 6.26 -1.76 0.42
C TRP A 40 6.20 -0.52 -0.45
N SER A 41 6.60 -0.67 -1.72
CA SER A 41 6.52 0.39 -2.72
C SER A 41 6.26 -0.22 -4.10
N PHE A 42 5.46 0.46 -4.90
CA PHE A 42 5.13 0.04 -6.26
C PHE A 42 4.89 1.23 -7.18
N GLY A 43 5.26 1.06 -8.46
CA GLY A 43 4.94 2.00 -9.52
C GLY A 43 6.14 2.57 -10.26
N THR A 44 5.93 3.75 -10.85
CA THR A 44 6.75 4.48 -11.84
C THR A 44 6.73 3.95 -13.27
N GLN A 45 6.29 2.72 -13.51
CA GLN A 45 6.11 2.16 -14.86
C GLN A 45 4.63 1.89 -15.13
N ASP A 46 4.22 2.08 -16.39
CA ASP A 46 2.91 1.68 -16.87
C ASP A 46 2.69 0.18 -16.63
N GLN A 47 1.60 -0.15 -15.95
CA GLN A 47 1.18 -1.52 -15.69
C GLN A 47 0.06 -1.94 -16.66
N GLY A 48 -0.33 -1.08 -17.60
CA GLY A 48 -1.46 -1.30 -18.48
C GLY A 48 -2.79 -1.06 -17.77
N GLU A 49 -3.86 -1.68 -18.29
CA GLU A 49 -5.24 -1.38 -17.89
C GLU A 49 -5.83 -2.41 -16.91
N SER A 50 -5.01 -3.35 -16.42
CA SER A 50 -5.47 -4.44 -15.54
C SER A 50 -5.13 -4.17 -14.07
N TRP A 51 -5.99 -4.65 -13.18
CA TRP A 51 -5.73 -4.63 -11.74
C TRP A 51 -4.65 -5.64 -11.34
N TYR A 52 -3.72 -5.19 -10.51
CA TYR A 52 -2.70 -6.00 -9.85
C TYR A 52 -3.08 -6.18 -8.39
N PHE A 53 -2.99 -7.41 -7.88
CA PHE A 53 -3.24 -7.67 -6.46
C PHE A 53 -1.93 -7.56 -5.69
N ALA A 54 -1.84 -6.55 -4.82
CA ALA A 54 -0.76 -6.44 -3.85
C ALA A 54 -1.11 -7.30 -2.62
N LEU A 55 -0.16 -8.12 -2.19
CA LEU A 55 -0.17 -8.82 -0.91
C LEU A 55 1.03 -8.34 -0.10
N ILE A 56 0.77 -7.59 0.98
CA ILE A 56 1.79 -6.87 1.72
C ILE A 56 1.76 -7.36 3.17
N ASP A 57 2.86 -7.96 3.62
CA ASP A 57 3.05 -8.33 5.02
C ASP A 57 3.32 -7.08 5.87
N SER A 58 2.63 -6.99 7.00
CA SER A 58 2.75 -5.90 7.95
C SER A 58 2.83 -6.45 9.38
N TYR A 59 3.79 -5.97 10.15
CA TYR A 59 4.02 -6.38 11.52
C TYR A 59 4.45 -5.20 12.38
N ALA A 60 3.83 -5.05 13.54
CA ALA A 60 4.34 -4.22 14.63
C ALA A 60 3.91 -4.79 15.98
N ASP A 61 4.80 -4.73 16.96
CA ASP A 61 4.58 -5.17 18.35
C ASP A 61 3.82 -4.15 19.20
N VAL A 62 3.54 -2.97 18.65
CA VAL A 62 2.78 -1.89 19.28
C VAL A 62 1.61 -1.43 18.39
N ASN A 63 0.72 -0.62 18.96
CA ASN A 63 -0.33 0.05 18.19
C ASN A 63 0.27 0.85 17.05
N HIS A 64 -0.28 0.69 15.86
CA HIS A 64 0.23 1.28 14.64
C HIS A 64 -0.90 1.59 13.65
N ASN A 65 -0.58 2.39 12.64
CA ASN A 65 -1.41 2.63 11.48
C ASN A 65 -0.70 2.10 10.24
N ILE A 66 -1.47 1.56 9.29
CA ILE A 66 -0.99 1.31 7.93
C ILE A 66 -1.38 2.54 7.08
N ILE A 67 -0.39 3.19 6.48
CA ILE A 67 -0.57 4.38 5.65
C ILE A 67 -0.24 4.03 4.20
N ILE A 68 -1.26 4.03 3.35
CA ILE A 68 -1.11 3.91 1.89
C ILE A 68 -1.00 5.32 1.31
N LYS A 69 0.12 5.63 0.66
CA LYS A 69 0.43 6.96 0.14
C LYS A 69 0.68 6.91 -1.36
N GLY A 70 -0.19 7.54 -2.13
CA GLY A 70 0.07 7.86 -3.55
C GLY A 70 0.91 9.12 -3.69
N THR A 71 1.97 9.06 -4.50
CA THR A 71 2.81 10.20 -4.88
C THR A 71 2.79 10.34 -6.40
N ILE A 72 2.39 11.52 -6.89
CA ILE A 72 2.51 11.87 -8.31
C ILE A 72 3.99 12.12 -8.61
N THR A 73 4.56 11.38 -9.56
CA THR A 73 6.00 11.42 -9.85
C THR A 73 6.35 12.29 -11.05
N ALA A 74 5.41 12.52 -11.97
CA ALA A 74 5.53 13.44 -13.09
C ALA A 74 4.14 13.92 -13.51
N GLN A 75 4.08 15.08 -14.19
CA GLN A 75 2.83 15.59 -14.81
C GLN A 75 2.57 14.90 -16.16
N MET A 76 2.56 13.56 -16.16
CA MET A 76 2.27 12.76 -17.34
C MET A 76 0.78 12.37 -17.37
N PRO A 77 0.16 12.26 -18.55
CA PRO A 77 -1.19 11.72 -18.66
C PRO A 77 -1.26 10.31 -18.09
N GLY A 78 -2.31 10.02 -17.32
CA GLY A 78 -2.55 8.71 -16.74
C GLY A 78 -3.29 8.79 -15.43
N TYR A 79 -3.38 7.65 -14.75
CA TYR A 79 -4.04 7.54 -13.46
C TYR A 79 -3.42 6.42 -12.61
N TYR A 80 -3.73 6.47 -11.32
CA TYR A 80 -3.58 5.34 -10.42
C TYR A 80 -4.87 5.17 -9.64
N ALA A 81 -5.23 3.93 -9.34
CA ALA A 81 -6.40 3.62 -8.53
C ALA A 81 -6.09 2.47 -7.57
N ILE A 82 -6.68 2.54 -6.39
CA ILE A 82 -6.60 1.54 -5.32
C ILE A 82 -8.03 1.25 -4.92
N ASP A 83 -8.38 -0.01 -4.79
CA ASP A 83 -9.73 -0.43 -4.39
C ASP A 83 -9.66 -1.60 -3.41
N ASP A 84 -10.81 -2.02 -2.87
CA ASP A 84 -11.02 -3.26 -2.11
C ASP A 84 -9.91 -3.58 -1.08
N ILE A 85 -9.59 -2.60 -0.23
CA ILE A 85 -8.60 -2.77 0.84
C ILE A 85 -9.13 -3.76 1.88
N ASP A 86 -8.41 -4.85 2.04
CA ASP A 86 -8.68 -5.89 3.02
C ASP A 86 -7.44 -6.16 3.88
N ILE A 87 -7.65 -6.44 5.18
CA ILE A 87 -6.56 -6.74 6.13
C ILE A 87 -6.88 -8.07 6.82
N ARG A 88 -5.97 -9.04 6.66
CA ARG A 88 -6.17 -10.41 7.14
C ARG A 88 -5.04 -10.85 8.06
N GLU A 89 -5.37 -11.50 9.16
CA GLU A 89 -4.43 -12.33 9.91
C GLU A 89 -4.34 -13.69 9.21
N LEU A 90 -3.13 -14.19 8.92
CA LEU A 90 -2.97 -15.59 8.54
C LEU A 90 -2.91 -16.43 9.83
N LEU A 91 -3.90 -17.30 10.00
CA LEU A 91 -4.00 -18.26 11.11
C LEU A 91 -2.96 -19.39 10.98
#